data_AF-A0A2E7E4N7-F1
#
_entry.id   AF-A0A2E7E4N7-F1
#
_cell.length_a   1.000
_cell.length_b   1.000
_cell.length_c   1.000
_cell.angle_alpha   90.00
_cell.angle_beta   90.00
_cell.angle_gamma   90.00
#
_symmetry.space_group_name_H-M   'P 1'
#
loop_
_entity.id
_entity.type
_entity.pdbx_description
1 polymer ?
#
loop_
_entity_poly.entity_id
_entity_poly.type
_entity_poly.pdbx_seq_one_letter_code
_entity_poly.pdbx_strand_id
1 'polypeptide(L)' 'MSALNTEHPARHVEASKSSGKTAYCRCWQSKKFPYCDGSHRDYNAAHQDQLGPVVIEWDAESP' A
#
# COMPACT_ATOMS: atom_id res chain seq x y z
N MET A 1 -50.56 -1.45 -7.45
CA MET A 1 -49.22 -1.91 -7.01
C MET A 1 -48.20 -1.05 -7.76
N SER A 2 -47.82 0.09 -7.19
CA SER A 2 -46.88 1.01 -7.84
C SER A 2 -45.48 0.43 -7.72
N ALA A 3 -44.82 0.20 -8.86
CA ALA A 3 -43.42 -0.21 -8.89
C ALA A 3 -42.57 0.88 -8.24
N LEU A 4 -41.79 0.50 -7.21
CA LEU A 4 -40.79 1.37 -6.62
C LEU A 4 -39.68 1.58 -7.65
N ASN A 5 -39.53 2.82 -8.09
CA ASN A 5 -38.49 3.20 -9.02
C ASN A 5 -37.12 3.10 -8.33
N THR A 6 -36.24 2.22 -8.81
CA THR A 6 -34.94 1.90 -8.19
C THR A 6 -33.77 2.60 -8.91
N GLU A 7 -34.00 3.76 -9.52
CA GLU A 7 -32.91 4.57 -10.05
C GLU A 7 -32.33 5.48 -8.96
N HIS A 8 -31.51 4.91 -8.08
CA HIS A 8 -30.55 5.70 -7.33
C HIS A 8 -29.46 6.16 -8.31
N PRO A 9 -29.25 7.46 -8.53
CA PRO A 9 -28.14 7.91 -9.35
C PRO A 9 -26.85 7.52 -8.65
N ALA A 10 -26.13 6.55 -9.22
CA ALA A 10 -24.76 6.29 -8.84
C ALA A 10 -24.01 7.62 -8.99
N ARG A 11 -23.43 8.13 -7.89
CA ARG A 11 -22.51 9.26 -7.96
C ARG A 11 -21.33 8.81 -8.81
N HIS A 12 -21.32 9.19 -10.07
CA HIS A 12 -20.17 9.02 -10.94
C HIS A 12 -19.04 9.90 -10.39
N VAL A 13 -18.16 9.29 -9.60
CA VAL A 13 -16.84 9.84 -9.31
C VAL A 13 -15.94 9.37 -10.45
N GLU A 14 -15.47 10.30 -11.27
CA GLU A 14 -14.41 10.01 -12.23
C GLU A 14 -13.15 9.63 -11.44
N ALA A 15 -12.82 8.34 -11.41
CA ALA A 15 -11.63 7.86 -10.72
C ALA A 15 -10.39 8.40 -11.43
N SER A 16 -9.62 9.28 -10.77
CA SER A 16 -8.30 9.67 -11.26
C SER A 16 -7.38 8.45 -11.22
N LYS A 17 -6.90 7.99 -12.37
CA LYS A 17 -6.00 6.84 -12.47
C LYS A 17 -4.68 7.14 -11.76
N SER A 18 -4.49 6.60 -10.55
CA SER A 18 -3.27 6.74 -9.76
C SER A 18 -2.69 5.37 -9.41
N SER A 19 -1.39 5.22 -9.55
CA SER A 19 -0.62 4.06 -9.10
C SER A 19 0.51 4.49 -8.17
N GLY A 20 0.95 3.57 -7.32
CA GLY A 20 2.09 3.83 -6.44
C GLY A 20 2.57 2.58 -5.71
N LYS A 21 3.71 2.73 -5.05
CA LYS A 21 4.31 1.68 -4.22
C LYS A 21 4.79 2.25 -2.90
N THR A 22 4.61 1.49 -1.83
CA THR A 22 5.08 1.85 -0.49
C THR A 22 5.79 0.65 0.12
N ALA A 23 6.99 0.88 0.64
CA ALA A 23 7.77 -0.11 1.34
C ALA A 23 7.62 0.06 2.85
N TYR A 24 7.19 -0.99 3.54
CA TYR A 24 7.01 -1.04 4.99
C TYR A 24 8.13 -1.82 5.67
N CYS A 25 8.61 -1.29 6.79
CA CYS A 25 9.70 -1.87 7.55
C CYS A 25 9.28 -3.18 8.23
N ARG A 26 10.16 -4.19 8.20
CA ARG A 26 10.06 -5.42 9.00
C ARG A 26 11.26 -5.69 9.88
N CYS A 27 12.34 -4.92 9.74
CA CYS A 27 13.56 -5.10 10.52
C CYS A 27 13.56 -4.32 11.84
N TRP A 28 12.55 -3.47 12.08
CA TRP A 28 12.41 -2.61 13.27
C TRP A 28 13.52 -1.57 13.49
N GLN A 29 14.48 -1.43 12.56
CA GLN A 29 15.60 -0.46 12.67
C GLN A 29 15.35 0.88 11.97
N SER A 30 14.24 1.03 11.23
CA SER A 30 13.97 2.25 10.45
C SER A 30 13.75 3.47 11.34
N LYS A 31 14.40 4.59 11.00
CA LYS A 31 14.18 5.91 11.62
C LYS A 31 12.88 6.57 11.14
N LYS A 32 12.28 6.03 10.07
CA LYS A 32 11.01 6.48 9.50
C LYS A 32 9.90 5.44 9.70
N PHE A 33 10.00 4.64 10.76
CA PHE A 33 8.99 3.61 11.06
C PHE A 33 7.57 4.21 11.04
N PRO A 34 6.59 3.58 10.36
CA PRO A 34 6.56 2.21 9.84
C PRO A 34 7.16 2.01 8.44
N TYR A 35 7.65 3.06 7.78
CA TYR A 35 8.20 2.97 6.43
C TYR A 35 9.61 2.40 6.41
N CYS A 36 9.97 1.69 5.34
CA CYS A 36 11.34 1.26 5.12
C CYS A 36 12.20 2.44 4.65
N ASP A 37 13.32 2.68 5.33
CA ASP A 37 14.31 3.70 4.96
C ASP A 37 15.65 3.11 4.53
N GLY A 38 15.73 1.77 4.41
CA GLY A 38 16.95 1.05 4.04
C GLY A 38 17.76 0.50 5.22
N SER A 39 17.43 0.84 6.47
CA SER A 39 18.20 0.40 7.66
C SER A 39 18.32 -1.13 7.82
N HIS A 40 17.47 -1.92 7.15
CA HIS A 40 17.58 -3.37 7.14
C HIS A 40 18.90 -3.88 6.56
N ARG A 41 19.57 -3.11 5.68
CA ARG A 41 20.84 -3.52 5.05
C ARG A 41 21.96 -3.63 6.07
N ASP A 42 22.13 -2.60 6.89
CA ASP A 42 23.15 -2.57 7.94
C ASP A 42 22.83 -3.63 9.01
N TYR A 43 21.55 -3.77 9.37
CA TYR A 43 21.10 -4.82 10.30
C TYR A 43 21.44 -6.22 9.79
N ASN A 44 21.11 -6.52 8.52
CA ASN A 44 21.41 -7.80 7.89
C ASN A 44 22.91 -8.11 7.89
N ALA A 45 23.75 -7.14 7.51
CA ALA A 45 25.20 -7.31 7.47
C ALA A 45 25.78 -7.60 8.87
N ALA A 46 25.27 -6.95 9.92
CA ALA A 46 25.74 -7.15 11.29
C ALA A 46 25.26 -8.46 11.92
N HIS A 47 24.11 -8.99 11.50
CA HIS A 47 23.45 -10.15 12.15
C HIS A 47 23.35 -11.39 11.26
N GLN A 48 23.93 -11.36 10.06
CA GLN A 48 23.81 -12.43 9.05
C GLN A 48 22.34 -12.76 8.71
N ASP A 49 21.49 -11.74 8.74
CA ASP A 49 20.07 -11.85 8.47
C ASP A 49 19.76 -11.45 7.01
N GLN A 50 18.54 -11.72 6.55
CA GLN A 50 18.05 -11.43 5.20
C GLN A 50 16.70 -10.72 5.23
N LEU A 51 16.50 -9.83 6.22
CA LEU A 51 15.26 -9.06 6.33
C LEU A 51 15.12 -8.07 5.19
N GLY A 52 13.89 -7.95 4.70
CA GLY A 52 13.52 -6.98 3.67
C GLY A 52 12.14 -6.39 3.95
N PRO A 53 11.83 -5.22 3.36
CA PRO A 53 10.52 -4.60 3.53
C PRO A 53 9.40 -5.43 2.91
N VAL A 54 8.17 -5.15 3.34
CA VAL A 54 6.98 -5.51 2.56
C VAL A 54 6.71 -4.36 1.60
N VAL A 55 6.66 -4.63 0.30
CA VAL A 55 6.29 -3.63 -0.70
C VAL A 55 4.83 -3.85 -1.07
N ILE A 56 4.00 -2.84 -0.83
CA ILE A 56 2.60 -2.81 -1.26
C ILE A 56 2.54 -1.91 -2.48
N GLU A 57 2.11 -2.49 -3.60
CA GLU A 57 1.82 -1.80 -4.84
C GLU A 57 0.30 -1.60 -4.91
N TRP A 58 -0.14 -0.41 -5.30
CA TRP A 58 -1.55 -0.13 -5.56
C TRP A 58 -1.66 0.52 -6.93
N ASP A 59 -2.62 0.06 -7.68
CA ASP A 59 -3.00 0.64 -8.95
C ASP A 59 -4.51 0.86 -8.92
N ALA A 60 -4.98 1.94 -9.55
CA ALA A 60 -6.40 2.25 -9.69
C ALA A 60 -7.21 1.18 -10.45
N GLU A 61 -6.53 0.16 -11.01
CA GLU A 61 -7.10 -0.96 -11.75
C GLU A 61 -7.09 -2.28 -10.95
N SER A 62 -6.61 -2.26 -9.69
CA SER A 62 -6.69 -3.45 -8.84
C SER A 62 -8.15 -3.73 -8.45
N PRO A 63 -8.69 -4.94 -8.69
CA PRO A 63 -10.08 -5.28 -8.41
C PRO A 63 -10.47 -5.19 -6.93
#